data_AF-A0AAV5YKG4-F1
#
_entry.id   AF-A0AAV5YKG4-F1
#
_cell.length_a   1.000
_cell.length_b   1.000
_cell.length_c   1.000
_cell.angle_alpha   90.00
_cell.angle_beta   90.00
_cell.angle_gamma   90.00
#
_symmetry.space_group_name_H-M   'P 1'
#
loop_
_entity.id
_entity.type
_entity.pdbx_description
1 polymer ?
#
loop_
_entity_poly.entity_id
_entity_poly.type
_entity_poly.pdbx_seq_one_letter_code
_entity_poly.pdbx_strand_id
1 'polypeptide(L)' 'MGANVILVGFMGAGKSSVGRLLARRLGRCFVETDDMITAREGRSIPEIFAERGEAHFRAL' A
#
# COMPACT_ATOMS: atom_id res chain seq x y z
N MET A 1 10.05 -17.97 11.13
CA MET A 1 9.54 -16.86 10.30
C MET A 1 8.05 -16.71 10.56
N GLY A 2 7.55 -15.52 10.90
CA GLY A 2 6.13 -15.32 11.21
C GLY A 2 5.39 -14.69 10.04
N ALA A 3 4.09 -14.99 9.89
CA ALA A 3 3.24 -14.43 8.85
C ALA A 3 3.19 -12.90 8.86
N ASN A 4 2.81 -12.32 7.71
CA ASN A 4 2.54 -10.88 7.57
C ASN A 4 1.16 -10.54 8.15
N VAL A 5 1.01 -9.32 8.67
CA VAL A 5 -0.29 -8.76 9.03
C VAL A 5 -0.73 -7.82 7.91
N ILE A 6 -1.90 -8.10 7.33
CA ILE A 6 -2.45 -7.31 6.22
C ILE A 6 -3.62 -6.48 6.75
N LEU A 7 -3.53 -5.15 6.63
CA LEU A 7 -4.60 -4.23 7.01
C LEU A 7 -5.42 -3.86 5.78
N VAL A 8 -6.70 -4.25 5.77
CA VAL A 8 -7.64 -3.97 4.68
C VAL A 8 -8.75 -3.01 5.14
N GLY A 9 -9.35 -2.29 4.19
CA GLY A 9 -10.42 -1.33 4.45
C GLY A 9 -10.38 -0.13 3.49
N PHE A 10 -11.41 0.70 3.53
CA PHE A 10 -11.53 1.87 2.65
C PHE A 10 -10.41 2.90 2.85
N MET A 11 -10.22 3.76 1.84
CA MET A 11 -9.35 4.94 1.93
C MET A 11 -9.78 5.81 3.12
N GLY A 12 -8.82 6.36 3.87
CA GLY A 12 -9.11 7.17 5.06
C GLY A 12 -9.45 6.38 6.34
N ALA A 13 -9.60 5.06 6.29
CA ALA A 13 -9.91 4.23 7.48
C ALA A 13 -8.76 4.12 8.51
N GLY A 14 -7.67 4.89 8.36
CA GLY A 14 -6.56 4.90 9.32
C GLY A 14 -5.55 3.75 9.20
N LYS A 15 -5.62 2.94 8.13
CA LYS A 15 -4.76 1.75 7.93
C LYS A 15 -3.26 2.05 8.05
N SER A 16 -2.77 3.10 7.39
CA SER A 16 -1.35 3.47 7.44
C SER A 16 -0.92 3.95 8.82
N SER A 17 -1.79 4.70 9.51
CA SER A 17 -1.53 5.16 10.89
C SER A 17 -1.43 4.00 11.86
N VAL A 18 -2.41 3.09 11.85
CA VAL A 18 -2.44 1.90 12.72
C VAL A 18 -1.30 0.94 12.35
N GLY A 19 -1.04 0.74 11.06
CA GLY A 19 0.01 -0.16 10.57
C GLY A 19 1.40 0.26 11.04
N ARG A 20 1.73 1.56 11.01
CA ARG A 20 3.01 2.06 11.55
C ARG A 20 3.14 1.82 13.05
N LEU A 21 2.07 2.04 13.81
CA LEU A 21 2.06 1.80 15.25
C LEU A 21 2.21 0.31 15.56
N LEU A 22 1.50 -0.55 14.83
CA LEU A 22 1.56 -1.99 14.98
C LEU A 22 2.95 -2.54 14.64
N ALA A 23 3.53 -2.10 13.52
CA ALA A 23 4.86 -2.49 13.09
C ALA A 23 5.91 -2.14 14.14
N ARG A 24 5.87 -0.91 14.69
CA ARG A 24 6.74 -0.48 15.80
C ARG A 24 6.56 -1.37 17.04
N ARG A 25 5.32 -1.65 17.43
CA ARG A 25 5.02 -2.48 18.61
C ARG A 25 5.49 -3.93 18.45
N LEU A 26 5.47 -4.46 17.23
CA LEU A 26 5.90 -5.82 16.92
C LEU A 26 7.38 -5.94 16.54
N GLY A 27 8.13 -4.82 16.47
CA GLY A 27 9.51 -4.82 15.99
C GLY A 27 9.64 -5.27 14.52
N ARG A 28 8.65 -4.92 13.68
CA ARG A 28 8.56 -5.32 12.27
C ARG A 28 8.64 -4.13 11.33
N CYS A 29 8.91 -4.41 10.07
CA CYS A 29 8.83 -3.41 9.00
C CYS A 29 7.36 -3.06 8.72
N PHE A 30 7.13 -1.78 8.41
CA PHE A 30 5.87 -1.31 7.83
C PHE A 30 6.07 -1.17 6.32
N VAL A 31 5.09 -1.64 5.54
CA VAL A 31 5.07 -1.57 4.08
C VAL A 31 3.70 -1.05 3.66
N GLU A 32 3.70 -0.19 2.64
CA GLU A 32 2.50 0.38 2.03
C GLU A 32 2.50 -0.04 0.54
N THR A 33 1.39 -0.61 0.07
CA THR A 33 1.29 -1.20 -1.28
C THR A 33 1.22 -0.16 -2.39
N ASP A 34 0.52 0.94 -2.18
CA ASP A 34 0.43 2.08 -3.09
C ASP A 34 1.82 2.73 -3.28
N ASP A 35 2.60 2.88 -2.20
CA ASP A 35 3.99 3.36 -2.26
C ASP A 35 4.89 2.40 -3.07
N MET A 36 4.72 1.09 -2.90
CA MET A 36 5.47 0.10 -3.69
C MET A 36 5.09 0.13 -5.18
N ILE A 37 3.80 0.26 -5.49
CA ILE A 37 3.31 0.34 -6.87
C ILE A 37 3.85 1.60 -7.54
N THR A 38 3.76 2.76 -6.89
CA THR A 38 4.24 4.04 -7.45
C THR A 38 5.75 4.05 -7.63
N ALA A 39 6.51 3.49 -6.69
CA ALA A 39 7.96 3.32 -6.83
C ALA A 39 8.34 2.40 -7.99
N ARG A 40 7.57 1.32 -8.22
CA ARG A 40 7.79 0.37 -9.32
C ARG A 40 7.44 0.95 -10.69
N GLU A 41 6.31 1.65 -10.80
CA GLU A 41 5.84 2.24 -12.06
C GLU A 41 6.53 3.57 -12.39
N GLY A 42 7.18 4.20 -11.41
CA GLY A 42 7.79 5.53 -11.56
C GLY A 42 6.76 6.63 -11.82
N ARG A 43 5.51 6.42 -11.38
CA ARG A 43 4.33 7.26 -11.66
C ARG A 43 3.42 7.27 -10.45
N SER A 44 2.69 8.35 -10.26
CA SER A 44 1.63 8.44 -9.25
C SER A 44 0.41 7.60 -9.65
N ILE A 45 -0.43 7.21 -8.68
CA ILE A 45 -1.68 6.47 -8.95
C ILE A 45 -2.59 7.22 -9.95
N PRO A 46 -2.80 8.55 -9.83
CA PRO A 46 -3.59 9.29 -10.82
C PRO A 46 -3.03 9.20 -12.24
N GLU A 47 -1.71 9.27 -12.42
CA GLU A 47 -1.07 9.11 -13.73
C GLU A 47 -1.26 7.69 -14.28
N ILE A 48 -1.11 6.67 -13.44
CA ILE A 48 -1.37 5.26 -13.83
C ILE A 48 -2.82 5.10 -14.29
N PHE A 49 -3.78 5.68 -13.57
CA PHE A 49 -5.20 5.60 -13.92
C PHE A 49 -5.48 6.32 -15.24
N ALA A 50 -4.92 7.52 -15.43
CA ALA A 50 -5.12 8.33 -16.63
C ALA A 50 -4.53 7.66 -17.88
N GLU A 51 -3.35 7.04 -17.78
CA GLU A 51 -2.65 6.47 -18.93
C GLU A 51 -3.02 5.01 -19.21
N ARG A 52 -3.29 4.22 -18.18
CA ARG A 52 -3.43 2.75 -18.28
C ARG A 52 -4.75 2.21 -17.74
N GLY A 53 -5.54 3.05 -17.07
CA GLY A 53 -6.81 2.67 -16.48
C GLY A 53 -6.70 1.91 -15.15
N GLU A 54 -7.80 1.89 -14.42
CA GLU A 54 -7.90 1.24 -13.11
C GLU A 54 -7.68 -0.27 -13.17
N ALA A 55 -8.10 -0.93 -14.26
CA ALA A 55 -7.91 -2.36 -14.45
C ALA A 55 -6.43 -2.77 -14.45
N HIS A 56 -5.57 -1.94 -15.05
CA HIS A 56 -4.13 -2.15 -15.01
C HIS A 56 -3.59 -2.01 -13.59
N PHE A 57 -3.97 -0.94 -12.88
CA PHE A 57 -3.53 -0.73 -11.49
C PHE A 57 -3.89 -1.90 -10.56
N ARG A 58 -5.10 -2.46 -10.71
CA ARG A 58 -5.56 -3.60 -9.89
C ARG A 58 -4.80 -4.91 -10.14
N ALA A 59 -4.02 -5.01 -11.21
CA ALA A 59 -3.24 -6.20 -11.57
C ALA A 59 -1.74 -6.10 -11.21
N LEU A 60 -1.28 -4.96 -10.67
CA LEU A 60 0.12 -4.72 -10.29
C LEU A 60 0.51 -5.39 -8.97
#